data_AF-A0A970Q350-F1
#
_entry.id   AF-A0A970Q350-F1
#
_cell.length_a   1.000
_cell.length_b   1.000
_cell.length_c   1.000
_cell.angle_alpha   90.00
_cell.angle_beta   90.00
_cell.angle_gamma   90.00
#
_symmetry.space_group_name_H-M   'P 1'
#
loop_
_entity.id
_entity.type
_entity.pdbx_description
1 polymer ?
#
loop_
_entity_poly.entity_id
_entity_poly.type
_entity_poly.pdbx_seq_one_letter_code
_entity_poly.pdbx_strand_id
1 'polypeptide(L)'
;VGSYCTPSYEMSMANRLVRFFLLLGTGFFRLPGLIISSILALLLAAFTKSFNVPYLWPLIPFNYRAFKSIIIRSPVPIQNLRPEILHPRDRRRQPVPALKRRHK
;
A
#
# COMPACT_ATOMS: atom_id res chain seq x y z
N VAL A 1 -22.29 -4.88 8.37
CA VAL A 1 -22.13 -3.46 8.76
C VAL A 1 -20.78 -2.86 8.35
N GLY A 2 -19.64 -3.57 8.42
CA GLY A 2 -18.34 -3.04 7.95
C GLY A 2 -18.07 -3.07 6.42
N SER A 3 -18.88 -3.77 5.63
CA SER A 3 -18.65 -3.88 4.17
C SER A 3 -19.04 -2.64 3.36
N TYR A 4 -19.83 -1.71 3.92
CA TYR A 4 -20.23 -0.47 3.23
C TYR A 4 -19.17 0.63 3.31
N CYS A 5 -18.19 0.50 4.21
CA CYS A 5 -17.08 1.44 4.31
C CYS A 5 -15.98 1.17 3.26
N THR A 6 -15.94 -0.04 2.70
CA THR A 6 -15.00 -0.39 1.63
C THR A 6 -15.76 -0.34 0.31
N PRO A 7 -15.56 0.70 -0.54
CA PRO A 7 -16.30 0.84 -1.80
C PRO A 7 -16.00 -0.30 -2.79
N SER A 8 -14.94 -1.08 -2.54
CA SER A 8 -14.52 -2.21 -3.36
C SER A 8 -15.12 -3.52 -2.85
N TYR A 9 -16.16 -4.00 -3.55
CA TYR A 9 -16.81 -5.28 -3.26
C TYR A 9 -15.82 -6.47 -3.31
N GLU A 10 -14.99 -6.52 -4.35
CA GLU A 10 -13.95 -7.54 -4.54
C GLU A 10 -12.99 -7.63 -3.34
N MET A 11 -12.59 -6.48 -2.79
CA MET A 11 -11.69 -6.42 -1.63
C MET A 11 -12.37 -6.93 -0.35
N SER A 12 -13.65 -6.63 -0.17
CA SER A 12 -14.45 -7.15 0.94
C SER A 12 -14.57 -8.68 0.87
N MET A 13 -14.76 -9.23 -0.33
CA MET A 13 -14.81 -10.68 -0.54
C MET A 13 -13.46 -11.35 -0.27
N ALA A 14 -12.36 -10.76 -0.75
CA ALA A 14 -11.00 -11.24 -0.49
C ALA A 14 -10.69 -11.30 1.02
N ASN A 15 -11.06 -10.26 1.79
CA ASN A 15 -10.87 -10.25 3.23
C ASN A 15 -11.68 -11.35 3.95
N ARG A 16 -12.87 -11.70 3.46
CA ARG A 16 -13.64 -12.83 4.01
C ARG A 16 -12.93 -14.16 3.79
N LEU A 17 -12.37 -14.38 2.59
CA LEU A 17 -11.61 -15.59 2.28
C LEU A 17 -10.37 -15.73 3.17
N VAL A 18 -9.59 -14.66 3.34
CA VAL A 18 -8.43 -14.65 4.26
C VAL A 18 -8.87 -14.98 5.69
N ARG A 19 -10.01 -14.43 6.15
CA ARG A 19 -10.53 -14.73 7.48
C ARG A 19 -10.93 -16.20 7.63
N PHE A 20 -11.59 -16.79 6.65
CA PHE A 20 -11.90 -18.22 6.68
C PHE A 20 -10.62 -19.07 6.72
N PHE A 21 -9.61 -18.70 5.93
CA PHE A 21 -8.31 -19.36 5.96
C PHE A 21 -7.65 -19.32 7.36
N LEU A 22 -7.64 -18.17 8.01
CA LEU A 22 -7.12 -18.01 9.38
C LEU A 22 -7.93 -18.82 10.41
N LEU A 23 -9.26 -18.84 10.30
CA LEU A 23 -10.14 -19.58 11.19
C LEU A 23 -9.96 -21.09 11.03
N LEU A 24 -9.82 -21.59 9.81
CA LEU A 24 -9.55 -23.00 9.56
C LEU A 24 -8.18 -23.40 10.13
N GLY A 25 -7.13 -22.63 9.86
CA GLY A 25 -5.79 -22.90 10.41
C GLY A 25 -5.78 -22.91 11.93
N THR A 26 -6.41 -21.91 12.55
CA THR A 26 -6.53 -21.82 14.02
C THR A 26 -7.43 -22.90 14.61
N GLY A 27 -8.49 -23.30 13.90
CA GLY A 27 -9.43 -24.32 14.35
C GLY A 27 -8.79 -25.70 14.51
N PHE A 28 -7.96 -26.10 13.54
CA PHE A 28 -7.28 -27.41 13.59
C PHE A 28 -6.05 -27.41 14.52
N PHE A 29 -5.25 -26.35 14.50
CA PHE A 29 -3.94 -26.34 15.16
C PHE A 29 -3.85 -25.38 16.36
N ARG A 30 -4.92 -24.70 16.77
CA ARG A 30 -4.95 -23.71 17.87
C ARG A 30 -3.94 -22.57 17.63
N LEU A 31 -3.13 -22.23 18.64
CA LEU A 31 -2.12 -21.15 18.60
C LEU A 31 -1.09 -21.28 17.46
N PRO A 32 -0.40 -22.42 17.26
CA PRO A 32 0.55 -22.53 16.15
C PRO A 32 -0.14 -22.41 14.78
N GLY A 33 -1.39 -22.87 14.67
CA GLY A 33 -2.22 -22.66 13.47
C GLY A 33 -2.45 -21.21 13.12
N LEU A 34 -2.71 -20.37 14.13
CA LEU A 34 -2.88 -18.94 13.95
C LEU A 34 -1.60 -18.30 13.42
N ILE A 35 -0.44 -18.64 14.01
CA ILE A 35 0.85 -18.09 13.61
C ILE A 35 1.18 -18.46 12.16
N ILE A 36 1.06 -19.75 11.81
CA ILE A 36 1.37 -20.25 10.47
C ILE A 36 0.43 -19.64 9.42
N SER A 37 -0.88 -19.65 9.69
CA SER A 37 -1.86 -19.08 8.75
C SER A 37 -1.70 -17.57 8.59
N SER A 38 -1.34 -16.84 9.65
CA SER A 38 -1.06 -15.40 9.57
C SER A 38 0.18 -15.11 8.73
N ILE A 39 1.26 -15.86 8.94
CA ILE A 39 2.49 -15.73 8.13
C ILE A 39 2.18 -16.05 6.66
N LEU A 40 1.43 -17.11 6.38
CA LEU A 40 1.08 -17.48 5.01
C LEU A 40 0.20 -16.42 4.34
N ALA A 41 -0.76 -15.83 5.06
CA ALA A 41 -1.58 -14.74 4.55
C ALA A 41 -0.74 -13.49 4.22
N LEU A 42 0.22 -13.13 5.09
CA LEU A 42 1.17 -12.04 4.83
C LEU A 42 2.05 -12.32 3.61
N LEU A 43 2.52 -13.56 3.49
CA LEU A 43 3.37 -13.99 2.38
C LEU A 43 2.61 -13.97 1.06
N LEU A 44 1.35 -14.44 1.04
CA LEU A 44 0.45 -14.31 -0.11
C LEU A 44 0.26 -12.85 -0.54
N ALA A 45 0.04 -11.95 0.41
CA ALA A 45 -0.07 -10.52 0.12
C ALA A 45 1.26 -9.94 -0.40
N ALA A 46 2.41 -10.40 0.10
CA ALA A 46 3.72 -9.94 -0.35
C ALA A 46 4.03 -10.34 -1.80
N PHE A 47 3.60 -11.53 -2.21
CA PHE A 47 3.77 -12.02 -3.58
C PHE A 47 2.73 -11.46 -4.56
N THR A 48 1.58 -11.01 -4.07
CA THR A 48 0.56 -10.37 -4.92
C THR A 48 1.09 -9.03 -5.44
N LYS A 49 1.10 -8.87 -6.77
CA LYS A 49 1.48 -7.62 -7.43
C LYS A 49 0.21 -6.91 -7.91
N SER A 50 0.14 -5.60 -7.71
CA SER A 50 -0.86 -4.71 -8.30
C SER A 50 -0.14 -3.71 -9.20
N PHE A 51 -0.42 -3.73 -10.50
CA PHE A 51 0.19 -2.83 -11.50
C PHE A 51 1.74 -2.80 -11.44
N ASN A 52 2.38 -3.98 -11.42
CA ASN A 52 3.82 -4.17 -11.26
C ASN A 52 4.43 -3.70 -9.93
N VAL A 53 3.62 -3.27 -8.98
CA VAL A 53 4.04 -2.88 -7.63
C VAL A 53 3.62 -3.97 -6.63
N PRO A 54 4.47 -4.39 -5.69
CA PRO A 54 4.06 -5.31 -4.63
C PRO A 54 2.91 -4.72 -3.79
N TYR A 55 1.92 -5.53 -3.44
CA TYR A 55 0.79 -5.07 -2.62
C TYR A 55 1.23 -4.55 -1.24
N LEU A 56 2.31 -5.11 -0.69
CA LEU A 56 2.92 -4.69 0.57
C LEU A 56 3.85 -3.46 0.45
N TRP A 57 3.92 -2.79 -0.70
CA TRP A 57 4.69 -1.56 -0.81
C TRP A 57 4.07 -0.47 0.09
N PRO A 58 4.86 0.30 0.87
CA PRO A 58 6.32 0.48 0.85
C PRO A 58 7.11 -0.36 1.87
N LEU A 59 6.52 -1.39 2.49
CA LEU A 59 7.25 -2.28 3.40
C LEU A 59 8.20 -3.20 2.62
N ILE A 60 7.76 -3.71 1.47
CA ILE A 60 8.55 -4.62 0.61
C ILE A 60 8.43 -4.16 -0.85
N PRO A 61 9.52 -3.74 -1.53
CA PRO A 61 10.83 -3.36 -0.99
C PRO A 61 10.73 -2.09 -0.13
N PHE A 62 11.50 -2.04 0.96
CA PHE A 62 11.41 -0.96 1.94
C PHE A 62 11.80 0.41 1.34
N ASN A 63 10.89 1.39 1.39
CA ASN A 63 11.16 2.77 0.96
C ASN A 63 10.79 3.77 2.06
N TYR A 64 11.80 4.26 2.79
CA TYR A 64 11.61 5.18 3.92
C TYR A 64 10.91 6.50 3.53
N ARG A 65 11.22 7.07 2.36
CA ARG A 65 10.61 8.33 1.89
C ARG A 65 9.11 8.16 1.65
N ALA A 66 8.72 7.07 0.98
CA ALA A 66 7.33 6.75 0.73
C ALA A 66 6.60 6.40 2.02
N PHE A 67 7.21 5.59 2.89
CA PHE A 67 6.64 5.21 4.19
C PHE A 67 6.34 6.42 5.07
N LYS A 68 7.28 7.37 5.17
CA LYS A 68 7.07 8.63 5.90
C LYS A 68 5.92 9.45 5.32
N SER A 69 5.77 9.48 3.99
CA SER A 69 4.67 10.22 3.32
C SER A 69 3.28 9.57 3.48
N ILE A 70 3.24 8.27 3.78
CA ILE A 70 1.98 7.53 4.05
C ILE A 70 1.55 7.73 5.49
N ILE A 71 2.49 7.63 6.45
CA ILE A 71 2.21 7.88 7.87
C ILE A 71 1.90 9.36 8.09
N ILE A 72 2.76 10.24 7.59
CA ILE A 72 2.59 11.68 7.68
C ILE A 72 1.90 12.12 6.40
N ARG A 73 0.56 12.18 6.45
CA ARG A 73 -0.28 12.59 5.31
C ARG A 73 -0.06 14.07 4.99
N SER A 74 1.01 14.36 4.25
CA SER A 74 1.36 15.70 3.80
C SER A 74 0.43 16.18 2.66
N PRO A 75 0.08 17.47 2.60
CA PRO A 75 -0.75 18.05 1.53
C PRO A 75 -0.16 17.80 0.13
N VAL A 76 -1.03 17.54 -0.85
CA VAL A 76 -0.65 17.29 -2.26
C VAL A 76 0.25 18.37 -2.86
N PRO A 77 0.06 19.69 -2.60
CA PRO A 77 0.93 20.73 -3.16
C PRO A 77 2.39 20.68 -2.66
N ILE A 78 2.63 20.06 -1.51
CA ILE A 78 3.98 19.95 -0.93
C ILE A 78 4.70 18.72 -1.51
N GLN A 79 3.95 17.74 -2.01
CA GLN A 79 4.47 16.51 -2.61
C GLN A 79 4.92 16.73 -4.06
N ASN A 80 6.08 17.35 -4.24
CA ASN A 80 6.62 17.66 -5.57
C ASN A 80 7.28 16.48 -6.29
N LEU A 81 7.52 15.35 -5.61
CA LEU A 81 8.18 14.18 -6.16
C LEU A 81 7.15 13.08 -6.48
N ARG A 82 7.28 12.46 -7.67
CA ARG A 82 6.53 11.24 -7.99
C ARG A 82 7.17 10.04 -7.30
N PRO A 83 6.39 9.02 -6.87
CA PRO A 83 6.96 7.79 -6.32
C PRO A 83 7.90 7.15 -7.33
N GLU A 84 9.13 6.83 -6.89
CA GLU A 84 10.16 6.28 -7.79
C GLU A 84 9.82 4.88 -8.29
N ILE A 85 8.96 4.14 -7.57
CA ILE A 85 8.58 2.77 -7.93
C ILE A 85 7.83 2.65 -9.25
N LEU A 86 7.22 3.73 -9.73
CA LEU A 86 6.50 3.77 -11.00
C LEU A 86 7.42 4.01 -12.20
N HIS A 87 8.74 4.10 -11.99
CA HIS A 87 9.73 4.48 -13.01
C HIS A 87 9.28 5.68 -13.87
N PRO A 88 8.86 6.81 -13.26
CA PRO A 88 8.32 7.93 -14.03
C PRO A 88 9.44 8.60 -14.85
N ARG A 89 9.16 8.88 -16.13
CA ARG A 89 10.07 9.65 -17.00
C ARG A 89 10.34 11.07 -16.49
N ASP A 90 9.33 11.68 -15.88
CA ASP A 90 9.45 12.96 -15.20
C ASP A 90 9.28 12.76 -13.68
N ARG A 91 10.32 13.13 -12.92
CA ARG A 91 10.33 12.98 -11.46
C ARG A 91 9.52 14.04 -10.73
N ARG A 92 9.26 15.20 -11.34
CA ARG A 92 8.67 16.37 -10.67
C ARG A 92 7.20 16.50 -11.03
N ARG A 93 6.31 16.52 -10.03
CA ARG A 93 4.87 16.71 -10.26
C ARG A 93 4.55 18.11 -10.77
N GLN A 94 5.24 19.11 -10.22
CA GLN A 94 5.04 20.51 -10.54
C GLN A 94 6.33 21.11 -11.14
N PRO A 95 6.23 21.88 -12.23
CA PRO A 95 7.35 22.69 -12.69
C PRO A 95 7.73 23.70 -11.60
N VAL A 96 9.01 24.06 -11.51
CA VAL A 96 9.44 25.12 -10.60
C VAL A 96 8.70 26.41 -10.97
N PRO A 97 8.14 27.17 -10.01
CA PRO A 97 7.48 28.43 -10.31
C PRO A 97 8.44 29.33 -11.10
N ALA A 98 8.01 29.81 -12.27
CA ALA A 98 8.81 30.73 -13.07
C ALA A 98 9.09 31.99 -12.24
N LEU A 99 10.37 32.34 -12.05
CA LEU A 99 10.75 33.55 -11.34
C LEU A 99 10.09 34.74 -12.05
N LYS A 100 9.22 35.47 -11.34
CA LYS A 100 8.58 36.69 -11.84
C LYS A 100 9.68 37.68 -12.19
N ARG A 101 10.01 37.82 -13.48
CA ARG A 101 10.96 38.83 -13.96
C ARG A 101 10.45 40.19 -13.50
N ARG A 102 11.17 40.81 -12.56
CA ARG A 102 10.92 42.19 -12.16
C ARG A 102 11.23 43.06 -13.38
N HIS A 103 10.20 43.56 -14.04
CA HIS A 103 10.38 44.66 -14.97
C HIS A 103 10.73 45.89 -14.12
N LYS A 104 11.92 46.45 -14.34
CA LYS A 104 12.23 47.84 -13.99
C LYS A 104 11.59 48.75 -15.03
#